data_AF-A0A4V3CZ07-F1
#
_entry.id   AF-A0A4V3CZ07-F1
#
_cell.length_a   1.000
_cell.length_b   1.000
_cell.length_c   1.000
_cell.angle_alpha   90.00
_cell.angle_beta   90.00
_cell.angle_gamma   90.00
#
_symmetry.space_group_name_H-M   'P 1'
#
loop_
_entity.id
_entity.type
_entity.pdbx_description
1 polymer ?
#
loop_
_entity_poly.entity_id
_entity_poly.type
_entity_poly.pdbx_seq_one_letter_code
_entity_poly.pdbx_strand_id
1 'polypeptide(L)'
;MSQFANSRARAQRERTDHRNRAIRTVAGQARDREEFIGLLAMLGLDDTDGGWSALSRSLADYVQQVAAAIGVPAHAVAYEVTDTATAYLGLAQRSPNHAGRDLMLVWDEQLGWYVAIETHPDETPLVLSYLRGDAVPPPAVVARFVAAVLDGVRIDRLHSVQPPLDRIAMARKMSDTRVTHQ
;
A
#
# COMPACT_ATOMS: atom_id res chain seq x y z
N MET A 1 -11.58 -10.99 -11.35
CA MET A 1 -11.52 -9.76 -10.55
C MET A 1 -10.97 -10.19 -9.20
N SER A 2 -9.87 -9.61 -8.73
CA SER A 2 -9.19 -10.02 -7.48
C SER A 2 -10.13 -9.99 -6.28
N GLN A 3 -10.34 -11.13 -5.63
CA GLN A 3 -11.26 -11.27 -4.49
C GLN A 3 -10.64 -10.71 -3.20
N PHE A 4 -9.31 -10.84 -3.07
CA PHE A 4 -8.53 -10.39 -1.93
C PHE A 4 -8.37 -8.88 -1.88
N ALA A 5 -8.03 -8.23 -3.00
CA ALA A 5 -7.89 -6.78 -3.05
C ALA A 5 -9.21 -6.08 -2.66
N ASN A 6 -10.33 -6.62 -3.13
CA ASN A 6 -11.67 -6.16 -2.74
C ASN A 6 -11.97 -6.41 -1.25
N SER A 7 -11.57 -7.57 -0.72
CA SER A 7 -11.75 -7.93 0.68
C SER A 7 -10.94 -7.03 1.62
N ARG A 8 -9.66 -6.76 1.31
CA ARG A 8 -8.83 -5.82 2.08
C ARG A 8 -9.29 -4.38 1.91
N ALA A 9 -9.67 -3.94 0.71
CA ALA A 9 -10.20 -2.60 0.51
C ALA A 9 -11.49 -2.38 1.33
N ARG A 10 -12.34 -3.39 1.44
CA ARG A 10 -13.54 -3.36 2.28
C ARG A 10 -13.20 -3.37 3.78
N ALA A 11 -12.36 -4.30 4.23
CA ALA A 11 -11.92 -4.38 5.62
C ALA A 11 -11.20 -3.10 6.07
N GLN A 12 -10.43 -2.47 5.18
CA GLN A 12 -9.76 -1.19 5.45
C GLN A 12 -10.74 -0.04 5.59
N ARG A 13 -11.76 0.04 4.73
CA ARG A 13 -12.84 1.02 4.87
C ARG A 13 -13.57 0.85 6.20
N GLU A 14 -13.94 -0.38 6.54
CA GLU A 14 -14.61 -0.71 7.80
C GLU A 14 -13.76 -0.37 9.04
N ARG A 15 -12.45 -0.66 9.00
CA ARG A 15 -11.48 -0.28 10.05
C ARG A 15 -11.28 1.23 10.16
N THR A 16 -11.12 1.91 9.04
CA THR A 16 -10.97 3.38 8.99
C THR A 16 -12.23 4.05 9.55
N ASP A 17 -13.40 3.57 9.18
CA ASP A 17 -14.67 4.06 9.72
C ASP A 17 -14.79 3.79 11.21
N HIS A 18 -14.37 2.61 11.68
CA HIS A 18 -14.34 2.28 13.09
C HIS A 18 -13.38 3.19 13.88
N ARG A 19 -12.18 3.42 13.35
CA ARG A 19 -11.18 4.36 13.90
C ARG A 19 -11.72 5.79 13.97
N ASN A 20 -12.31 6.29 12.88
CA ASN A 20 -12.90 7.64 12.80
C ASN A 20 -14.10 7.82 13.73
N ARG A 21 -14.87 6.75 13.99
CA ARG A 21 -15.92 6.75 15.01
C ARG A 21 -15.32 6.81 16.41
N ALA A 22 -14.32 5.98 16.71
CA ALA A 22 -13.65 5.98 18.00
C ALA A 22 -13.00 7.34 18.34
N ILE A 23 -12.28 7.95 17.40
CA ILE A 23 -11.68 9.29 17.56
C ILE A 23 -12.75 10.34 17.87
N ARG A 24 -13.89 10.33 17.15
CA ARG A 24 -14.99 11.27 17.40
C ARG A 24 -15.61 11.06 18.79
N THR A 25 -15.76 9.82 19.24
CA THR A 25 -16.25 9.52 20.59
C THR A 25 -15.30 10.06 21.66
N VAL A 26 -13.99 9.83 21.52
CA VAL A 26 -12.96 10.31 22.45
C VAL A 26 -12.93 11.84 22.48
N ALA A 27 -13.03 12.50 21.31
CA ALA A 27 -13.10 13.95 21.22
C ALA A 27 -14.34 14.54 21.94
N GLY A 28 -15.45 13.80 21.97
CA GLY A 28 -16.66 14.20 22.70
C GLY A 28 -16.61 13.94 24.22
N GLN A 29 -15.63 13.16 24.70
CA GLN A 29 -15.49 12.82 26.11
C GLN A 29 -14.33 13.53 26.81
N ALA A 30 -13.31 13.97 26.06
CA ALA A 30 -12.19 14.72 26.60
C ALA A 30 -12.63 16.13 27.06
N ARG A 31 -12.17 16.55 28.25
CA ARG A 31 -12.48 17.86 28.83
C ARG A 31 -11.54 18.94 28.31
N ASP A 32 -10.33 18.56 27.94
CA ASP A 32 -9.31 19.43 27.38
C ASP A 32 -8.42 18.70 26.37
N ARG A 33 -7.48 19.45 25.80
CA ARG A 33 -6.58 18.96 24.73
C ARG A 33 -5.55 17.95 25.24
N GLU A 34 -5.09 18.06 26.48
CA GLU A 34 -4.09 17.13 27.03
C GLU A 34 -4.73 15.78 27.31
N GLU A 35 -5.93 15.77 27.90
CA GLU A 35 -6.73 14.55 28.10
C GLU A 35 -7.06 13.88 26.76
N PHE A 36 -7.41 14.66 25.73
CA PHE A 36 -7.66 14.13 24.39
C PHE A 36 -6.42 13.42 23.80
N ILE A 37 -5.25 14.06 23.88
CA ILE A 37 -3.98 13.47 23.38
C ILE A 37 -3.63 12.21 24.16
N GLY A 38 -3.76 12.24 25.49
CA GLY A 38 -3.51 11.08 26.35
C GLY A 38 -4.41 9.89 26.03
N LEU A 39 -5.70 10.12 25.81
CA LEU A 39 -6.66 9.07 25.45
C LEU A 39 -6.40 8.49 24.05
N LEU A 40 -6.00 9.32 23.09
CA LEU A 40 -5.57 8.82 21.78
C LEU A 40 -4.35 7.92 21.94
N ALA A 41 -3.34 8.31 22.72
CA ALA A 41 -2.15 7.51 22.96
C ALA A 41 -2.44 6.17 23.64
N MET A 42 -3.29 6.16 24.67
CA MET A 42 -3.70 4.93 25.36
C MET A 42 -4.46 3.96 24.45
N LEU A 43 -5.15 4.47 23.43
CA LEU A 43 -5.91 3.67 22.47
C LEU A 43 -5.11 3.34 21.20
N GLY A 44 -3.85 3.77 21.09
CA GLY A 44 -3.04 3.65 19.86
C GLY A 44 -3.63 4.41 18.68
N LEU A 45 -4.37 5.49 18.97
CA LEU A 45 -5.05 6.36 18.01
C LEU A 45 -4.33 7.69 17.80
N ASP A 46 -3.25 7.95 18.53
CA ASP A 46 -2.51 9.20 18.44
C ASP A 46 -1.64 9.26 17.19
N ASP A 47 -1.77 10.37 16.46
CA ASP A 47 -0.90 10.74 15.33
C ASP A 47 0.40 11.40 15.83
N THR A 48 0.94 10.98 16.99
CA THR A 48 2.08 11.67 17.65
C THR A 48 3.35 11.71 16.79
N ASP A 49 3.46 10.85 15.79
CA ASP A 49 4.31 11.10 14.64
C ASP A 49 3.46 11.70 13.51
N GLY A 50 3.55 13.01 13.26
CA GLY A 50 2.96 13.63 12.05
C GLY A 50 3.34 12.91 10.74
N GLY A 51 4.35 12.04 10.78
CA GLY A 51 4.73 11.07 9.75
C GLY A 51 3.69 9.99 9.44
N TRP A 52 2.89 9.48 10.38
CA TRP A 52 1.88 8.44 10.10
C TRP A 52 0.73 8.98 9.25
N SER A 53 0.21 10.17 9.60
CA SER A 53 -0.84 10.82 8.83
C SER A 53 -0.32 11.29 7.45
N ALA A 54 0.93 11.77 7.37
CA ALA A 54 1.55 12.18 6.12
C ALA A 54 1.87 10.99 5.21
N LEU A 55 2.41 9.89 5.75
CA LEU A 55 2.68 8.66 5.02
C LEU A 55 1.38 8.03 4.52
N SER A 56 0.35 7.94 5.35
CA SER A 56 -0.95 7.38 4.94
C SER A 56 -1.56 8.14 3.76
N ARG A 57 -1.57 9.48 3.81
CA ARG A 57 -2.05 10.31 2.68
C ARG A 57 -1.17 10.17 1.44
N SER A 58 0.15 10.21 1.61
CA SER A 58 1.09 10.14 0.49
C SER A 58 1.07 8.78 -0.18
N LEU A 59 0.97 7.70 0.61
CA LEU A 59 0.84 6.34 0.13
C LEU A 59 -0.47 6.18 -0.63
N ALA A 60 -1.60 6.62 -0.06
CA ALA A 60 -2.91 6.55 -0.71
C ALA A 60 -2.87 7.19 -2.11
N ASP A 61 -2.37 8.41 -2.21
CA ASP A 61 -2.31 9.14 -3.48
C ASP A 61 -1.30 8.52 -4.46
N TYR A 62 -0.16 8.05 -3.96
CA TYR A 62 0.84 7.36 -4.79
C TYR A 62 0.29 6.04 -5.36
N VAL A 63 -0.37 5.21 -4.56
CA VAL A 63 -0.91 3.93 -5.04
C VAL A 63 -2.09 4.11 -5.98
N GLN A 64 -2.86 5.20 -5.86
CA GLN A 64 -3.88 5.54 -6.86
C GLN A 64 -3.25 5.94 -8.21
N GLN A 65 -2.14 6.69 -8.21
CA GLN A 65 -1.41 7.00 -9.44
C GLN A 65 -0.82 5.74 -10.09
N VAL A 66 -0.27 4.83 -9.28
CA VAL A 66 0.21 3.52 -9.76
C VAL A 66 -0.95 2.69 -10.34
N ALA A 67 -2.09 2.63 -9.66
CA ALA A 67 -3.27 1.93 -10.15
C ALA A 67 -3.75 2.49 -11.49
N ALA A 68 -3.80 3.82 -11.62
CA ALA A 68 -4.16 4.50 -12.86
C ALA A 68 -3.17 4.17 -14.00
N ALA A 69 -1.86 4.16 -13.71
CA ALA A 69 -0.83 3.84 -14.70
C ALA A 69 -0.90 2.37 -15.19
N ILE A 70 -1.35 1.44 -14.33
CA ILE A 70 -1.51 0.01 -14.68
C ILE A 70 -2.89 -0.26 -15.31
N GLY A 71 -3.89 0.60 -15.07
CA GLY A 71 -5.28 0.37 -15.44
C GLY A 71 -6.05 -0.51 -14.45
N VAL A 72 -5.62 -0.53 -13.17
CA VAL A 72 -6.34 -1.19 -12.07
C VAL A 72 -7.41 -0.23 -11.55
N PRO A 73 -8.68 -0.67 -11.39
CA PRO A 73 -9.71 0.20 -10.85
C PRO A 73 -9.46 0.51 -9.37
N ALA A 74 -9.80 1.73 -8.94
CA ALA A 74 -9.55 2.20 -7.57
C ALA A 74 -10.11 1.30 -6.45
N HIS A 75 -11.20 0.56 -6.72
CA HIS A 75 -11.78 -0.37 -5.75
C HIS A 75 -10.93 -1.63 -5.52
N ALA A 76 -10.05 -1.97 -6.46
CA ALA A 76 -9.11 -3.08 -6.38
C ALA A 76 -7.74 -2.67 -5.77
N VAL A 77 -7.72 -1.54 -5.07
CA VAL A 77 -6.55 -1.00 -4.36
C VAL A 77 -6.87 -0.99 -2.86
N ALA A 78 -5.92 -1.47 -2.06
CA ALA A 78 -5.95 -1.39 -0.61
C ALA A 78 -4.58 -0.99 -0.08
N TYR A 79 -4.53 -0.33 1.07
CA TYR A 79 -3.29 -0.03 1.77
C TYR A 79 -3.53 0.02 3.28
N GLU A 80 -2.47 -0.22 4.04
CA GLU A 80 -2.45 -0.25 5.49
C GLU A 80 -1.18 0.45 5.97
N VAL A 81 -1.30 1.27 7.01
CA VAL A 81 -0.17 1.92 7.67
C VAL A 81 -0.30 1.62 9.16
N THR A 82 0.47 0.65 9.63
CA THR A 82 0.58 0.23 11.04
C THR A 82 2.06 0.23 11.42
N ASP A 83 2.51 -0.79 12.14
CA ASP A 83 3.90 -1.12 12.42
C ASP A 83 4.71 -1.27 11.13
N THR A 84 4.06 -1.67 10.03
CA THR A 84 4.60 -1.71 8.66
C THR A 84 3.60 -1.09 7.69
N ALA A 85 4.05 -0.25 6.76
CA ALA A 85 3.20 0.25 5.67
C ALA A 85 3.22 -0.70 4.46
N THR A 86 2.05 -1.08 3.97
CA THR A 86 1.89 -2.00 2.83
C THR A 86 0.72 -1.58 1.95
N ALA A 87 0.81 -1.82 0.64
CA ALA A 87 -0.27 -1.62 -0.31
C ALA A 87 -0.43 -2.81 -1.27
N TYR A 88 -1.66 -3.02 -1.73
CA TYR A 88 -2.07 -4.17 -2.53
C TYR A 88 -2.93 -3.70 -3.70
N LEU A 89 -2.59 -4.15 -4.91
CA LEU A 89 -3.34 -3.88 -6.13
C LEU A 89 -3.63 -5.21 -6.82
N GLY A 90 -4.92 -5.53 -6.99
CA GLY A 90 -5.34 -6.72 -7.71
C GLY A 90 -5.11 -6.59 -9.22
N LEU A 91 -4.29 -7.45 -9.80
CA LEU A 91 -4.02 -7.48 -11.24
C LEU A 91 -5.03 -8.41 -11.92
N ALA A 92 -5.61 -7.99 -13.05
CA ALA A 92 -6.53 -8.83 -13.80
C ALA A 92 -5.80 -10.08 -14.36
N GLN A 93 -6.47 -11.24 -14.36
CA GLN A 93 -5.92 -12.50 -14.88
C GLN A 93 -5.58 -12.36 -16.37
N ARG A 94 -4.31 -12.08 -16.67
CA ARG A 94 -3.77 -12.06 -18.02
C ARG A 94 -2.39 -12.70 -18.12
N SER A 95 -1.94 -13.47 -17.12
CA SER A 95 -0.68 -14.19 -17.25
C SER A 95 -0.93 -15.54 -17.95
N PRO A 96 -0.38 -15.77 -19.16
CA PRO A 96 -0.49 -17.06 -19.83
C PRO A 96 0.19 -18.19 -19.04
N ASN A 97 1.17 -17.84 -18.21
CA ASN A 97 1.96 -18.76 -17.40
C ASN A 97 1.27 -19.21 -16.10
N HIS A 98 0.21 -18.50 -15.69
CA HIS A 98 -0.50 -18.75 -14.42
C HIS A 98 -2.02 -18.77 -14.62
N ALA A 99 -2.47 -19.50 -15.65
CA ALA A 99 -3.90 -19.68 -15.93
C ALA A 99 -4.65 -20.17 -14.68
N GLY A 100 -5.70 -19.43 -14.29
CA GLY A 100 -6.56 -19.76 -13.16
C GLY A 100 -6.12 -19.25 -11.78
N ARG A 101 -5.03 -18.47 -11.67
CA ARG A 101 -4.67 -17.77 -10.42
C ARG A 101 -4.67 -16.27 -10.61
N ASP A 102 -5.31 -15.55 -9.68
CA ASP A 102 -5.24 -14.10 -9.63
C ASP A 102 -3.82 -13.67 -9.24
N LEU A 103 -3.37 -12.54 -9.79
CA LEU A 103 -2.09 -11.94 -9.44
C LEU A 103 -2.35 -10.65 -8.66
N MET A 104 -1.40 -10.28 -7.81
CA MET A 104 -1.40 -9.01 -7.11
C MET A 104 -0.05 -8.33 -7.24
N LEU A 105 -0.09 -7.01 -7.36
CA LEU A 105 1.06 -6.16 -7.14
C LEU A 105 1.01 -5.69 -5.68
N VAL A 106 2.12 -5.85 -4.97
CA VAL A 106 2.27 -5.45 -3.58
C VAL A 106 3.40 -4.45 -3.47
N TRP A 107 3.18 -3.43 -2.65
CA TRP A 107 4.23 -2.57 -2.14
C TRP A 107 4.36 -2.81 -0.66
N ASP A 108 5.58 -3.01 -0.19
CA ASP A 108 5.90 -3.13 1.23
C ASP A 108 7.02 -2.14 1.56
N GLU A 109 6.93 -1.42 2.67
CA GLU A 109 7.92 -0.40 3.02
C GLU A 109 9.35 -0.94 3.17
N GLN A 110 9.52 -2.22 3.48
CA GLN A 110 10.81 -2.88 3.64
C GLN A 110 11.27 -3.58 2.35
N LEU A 111 10.33 -4.11 1.56
CA LEU A 111 10.63 -4.91 0.38
C LEU A 111 10.44 -4.18 -0.96
N GLY A 112 9.86 -2.98 -0.95
CA GLY A 112 9.47 -2.26 -2.15
C GLY A 112 8.36 -2.97 -2.93
N TRP A 113 8.39 -2.84 -4.27
CA TRP A 113 7.35 -3.37 -5.16
C TRP A 113 7.65 -4.80 -5.60
N TYR A 114 6.63 -5.67 -5.57
CA TYR A 114 6.72 -7.03 -6.09
C TYR A 114 5.38 -7.54 -6.64
N VAL A 115 5.44 -8.43 -7.62
CA VAL A 115 4.27 -9.17 -8.12
C VAL A 115 4.24 -10.54 -7.47
N ALA A 116 3.10 -10.94 -6.96
CA ALA A 116 2.87 -12.25 -6.35
C ALA A 116 1.58 -12.87 -6.87
N ILE A 117 1.45 -14.18 -6.69
CA ILE A 117 0.16 -14.85 -6.81
C ILE A 117 -0.70 -14.44 -5.63
N GLU A 118 -1.97 -14.14 -5.90
CA GLU A 118 -2.98 -13.94 -4.87
C GLU A 118 -3.18 -15.25 -4.10
N THR A 119 -2.85 -15.23 -2.81
CA THR A 119 -3.00 -16.35 -1.88
C THR A 119 -4.07 -16.02 -0.83
N HIS A 120 -4.49 -17.02 -0.05
CA HIS A 120 -5.34 -16.74 1.11
C HIS A 120 -4.61 -15.84 2.13
N PRO A 121 -5.33 -15.07 2.97
CA PRO A 121 -4.73 -14.18 3.96
C PRO A 121 -3.72 -14.84 4.90
N ASP A 122 -3.90 -16.12 5.17
CA ASP A 122 -3.07 -16.91 6.10
C ASP A 122 -1.89 -17.60 5.40
N GLU A 123 -1.74 -17.39 4.08
CA GLU A 123 -0.70 -18.01 3.26
C GLU A 123 0.35 -16.98 2.84
N THR A 124 1.62 -17.37 2.91
CA THR A 124 2.72 -16.57 2.38
C THR A 124 2.54 -16.34 0.87
N PRO A 125 2.53 -15.09 0.38
CA PRO A 125 2.41 -14.82 -1.05
C PRO A 125 3.53 -15.50 -1.84
N LEU A 126 3.16 -16.21 -2.90
CA LEU A 126 4.16 -16.74 -3.84
C LEU A 126 4.64 -15.60 -4.74
N VAL A 127 5.78 -15.00 -4.39
CA VAL A 127 6.37 -13.90 -5.15
C VAL A 127 6.91 -14.39 -6.48
N LEU A 128 6.48 -13.73 -7.56
CA LEU A 128 6.93 -13.99 -8.92
C LEU A 128 8.14 -13.13 -9.28
N SER A 129 8.16 -11.86 -8.86
CA SER A 129 9.25 -10.95 -9.15
C SER A 129 9.23 -9.70 -8.26
N TYR A 130 10.40 -9.10 -8.04
CA TYR A 130 10.58 -7.81 -7.38
C TYR A 130 11.02 -6.74 -8.38
N LEU A 131 10.49 -5.53 -8.22
CA LEU A 131 11.02 -4.34 -8.88
C LEU A 131 12.28 -3.90 -8.15
N ARG A 132 13.41 -3.89 -8.86
CA ARG A 132 14.68 -3.46 -8.30
C ARG A 132 14.79 -1.94 -8.21
N GLY A 133 15.59 -1.50 -7.25
CA GLY A 133 15.99 -0.10 -7.09
C GLY A 133 15.16 0.61 -6.04
N ASP A 134 14.53 1.70 -6.46
CA ASP A 134 13.80 2.61 -5.59
C ASP A 134 12.54 1.95 -4.98
N ALA A 135 12.30 2.16 -3.68
CA ALA A 135 11.06 1.74 -3.02
C ALA A 135 9.86 2.58 -3.48
N VAL A 136 10.08 3.83 -3.88
CA VAL A 136 9.04 4.75 -4.39
C VAL A 136 9.44 5.26 -5.78
N PRO A 137 9.46 4.38 -6.80
CA PRO A 137 9.78 4.77 -8.16
C PRO A 137 8.63 5.58 -8.79
N PRO A 138 8.83 6.22 -9.95
CA PRO A 138 7.72 6.82 -10.69
C PRO A 138 6.65 5.78 -11.06
N PRO A 139 5.34 6.12 -11.03
CA PRO A 139 4.26 5.16 -11.36
C PRO A 139 4.42 4.44 -12.71
N ALA A 140 4.94 5.13 -13.72
CA ALA A 140 5.21 4.55 -15.05
C ALA A 140 6.27 3.44 -15.03
N VAL A 141 7.23 3.49 -14.09
CA VAL A 141 8.23 2.43 -13.90
C VAL A 141 7.58 1.18 -13.32
N VAL A 142 6.68 1.35 -12.35
CA VAL A 142 5.90 0.23 -11.79
C VAL A 142 5.01 -0.41 -12.87
N ALA A 143 4.35 0.40 -13.69
CA ALA A 143 3.50 -0.09 -14.78
C ALA A 143 4.29 -0.92 -15.81
N ARG A 144 5.46 -0.45 -16.24
CA ARG A 144 6.36 -1.20 -17.13
C ARG A 144 6.82 -2.52 -16.51
N PHE A 145 7.14 -2.51 -15.22
CA PHE A 145 7.51 -3.72 -14.49
C PHE A 145 6.38 -4.75 -14.47
N VAL A 146 5.15 -4.32 -14.15
CA VAL A 146 3.97 -5.20 -14.18
C VAL A 146 3.76 -5.79 -15.58
N ALA A 147 3.83 -4.97 -16.63
CA ALA A 147 3.69 -5.44 -18.01
C ALA A 147 4.73 -6.54 -18.34
N ALA A 148 6.00 -6.32 -17.99
CA ALA A 148 7.06 -7.29 -18.24
C ALA A 148 6.81 -8.63 -17.50
N VAL A 149 6.34 -8.59 -16.26
CA VAL A 149 6.00 -9.80 -15.50
C VAL A 149 4.79 -10.52 -16.12
N LEU A 150 3.77 -9.78 -16.56
CA LEU A 150 2.60 -10.35 -17.23
C LEU A 150 2.94 -11.00 -18.58
N ASP A 151 3.90 -10.45 -19.31
CA ASP A 151 4.44 -11.00 -20.56
C ASP A 151 5.37 -12.22 -20.33
N GLY A 152 5.58 -12.63 -19.07
CA GLY A 152 6.34 -13.82 -18.71
C GLY A 152 7.86 -13.62 -18.65
N VAL A 153 8.33 -12.37 -18.66
CA VAL A 153 9.74 -12.06 -18.42
C VAL A 153 10.07 -12.37 -16.96
N ARG A 154 10.88 -13.41 -16.73
CA ARG A 154 11.39 -13.69 -15.39
C ARG A 154 12.41 -12.62 -15.01
N ILE A 155 11.99 -11.65 -14.20
CA ILE A 155 12.91 -10.72 -13.55
C ILE A 155 13.29 -11.38 -12.20
N ASP A 156 14.54 -11.85 -12.13
CA ASP A 156 15.27 -12.55 -11.06
C ASP A 156 14.65 -12.74 -9.65
N ARG A 157 15.00 -13.88 -9.03
CA ARG A 157 14.75 -14.21 -7.63
C ARG A 157 15.62 -13.39 -6.66
N LEU A 158 14.94 -12.83 -5.66
CA LEU A 158 15.40 -12.48 -4.30
C LEU A 158 16.65 -11.60 -4.19
N HIS A 159 16.42 -10.28 -4.05
CA HIS A 159 17.30 -9.39 -3.30
C HIS A 159 16.45 -8.41 -2.50
N SER A 160 16.84 -8.11 -1.25
CA SER A 160 16.17 -7.07 -0.47
C SER A 160 16.37 -5.72 -1.16
N VAL A 161 15.33 -4.89 -1.13
CA VAL A 161 15.47 -3.47 -1.42
C VAL A 161 16.38 -2.86 -0.34
N GLN A 162 17.10 -1.78 -0.70
CA GLN A 162 17.96 -1.02 0.21
C GLN A 162 17.23 -0.69 1.52
N PRO A 163 17.95 -0.51 2.65
CA PRO A 163 17.34 -0.30 3.95
C PRO A 163 16.27 0.79 3.90
N PRO A 164 15.13 0.59 4.57
CA PRO A 164 13.96 1.45 4.43
C PRO A 164 14.33 2.90 4.67
N LEU A 165 13.89 3.77 3.75
CA LEU A 165 13.88 5.21 3.99
C LEU A 165 13.07 5.46 5.27
N ASP A 166 13.52 6.41 6.09
CA ASP A 166 12.67 6.95 7.16
C ASP A 166 11.30 7.34 6.56
N ARG A 167 10.21 7.03 7.28
CA ARG A 167 8.82 7.20 6.83
C ARG A 167 8.51 8.63 6.38
N ILE A 168 9.17 9.63 6.98
CA ILE A 168 9.06 11.04 6.56
C ILE A 168 9.64 11.25 5.15
N ALA A 169 10.82 10.68 4.89
CA ALA A 169 11.45 10.76 3.57
C ALA A 169 10.65 10.00 2.51
N MET A 170 10.07 8.85 2.89
CA MET A 170 9.17 8.07 2.04
C MET A 170 7.92 8.87 1.65
N ALA A 171 7.25 9.50 2.62
CA ALA A 171 6.07 10.33 2.39
C ALA A 171 6.38 11.53 1.48
N ARG A 172 7.53 12.19 1.68
CA ARG A 172 7.98 13.29 0.80
C ARG A 172 8.18 12.81 -0.62
N LYS A 173 8.89 11.69 -0.79
CA LYS A 173 9.16 11.11 -2.10
C LYS A 173 7.89 10.71 -2.85
N MET A 174 6.95 10.08 -2.17
CA MET A 174 5.62 9.77 -2.72
C MET A 174 4.88 11.04 -3.16
N SER A 175 5.03 12.13 -2.42
CA SER A 175 4.44 13.42 -2.79
C SER A 175 5.11 14.04 -4.02
N ASP A 176 6.44 13.92 -4.16
CA ASP A 176 7.20 14.48 -5.28
C ASP A 176 6.91 13.78 -6.61
N THR A 177 6.53 12.49 -6.58
CA THR A 177 6.13 11.77 -7.81
C THR A 177 4.94 12.40 -8.54
N ARG A 178 4.14 13.24 -7.86
CA ARG A 178 3.02 13.97 -8.45
C ARG A 178 3.46 15.05 -9.45
N VAL A 179 4.66 15.62 -9.27
CA VAL A 179 5.07 16.84 -9.98
C VAL A 179 5.60 16.53 -11.38
N THR A 180 6.00 15.29 -11.65
CA THR A 180 6.61 14.91 -12.94
C THR A 180 5.61 14.71 -14.08
N HIS A 181 4.31 14.88 -13.83
CA HIS A 181 3.25 14.81 -14.84
C HIS A 181 2.56 16.18 -15.01
N GLN A 182 3.30 17.18 -15.50
CA GLN A 182 2.74 18.39 -16.10
C GLN A 182 3.42 18.68 -17.44
#